data_AF-A0A7W4YXI0-F1
#
_entry.id   AF-A0A7W4YXI0-F1
#
_cell.length_a   1.000
_cell.length_b   1.000
_cell.length_c   1.000
_cell.angle_alpha   90.00
_cell.angle_beta   90.00
_cell.angle_gamma   90.00
#
_symmetry.space_group_name_H-M   'P 1'
#
loop_
_entity.id
_entity.type
_entity.pdbx_description
1 polymer ?
#
loop_
_entity_poly.entity_id
_entity_poly.type
_entity_poly.pdbx_seq_one_letter_code
_entity_poly.pdbx_strand_id
1 'polypeptide(L)'
;MPSFGLEEMMRHGASAFQGDISGAETPAPETADAFAQHVIETICHASVTPAIGRRTFERCMRALSFGSTARLGFRHPAKAEAIDVIWRERERLFAEYTASPDKLRFLATLPWIGPVTKHTLARRLGIYAAHGERAVA
;
A
#
# COMPACT_ATOMS: atom_id res chain seq x y z
N MET A 1 27.77 -6.96 20.58
CA MET A 1 26.76 -6.40 19.65
C MET A 1 27.44 -6.15 18.31
N PRO A 2 27.06 -6.81 17.21
CA PRO A 2 27.52 -6.41 15.89
C PRO A 2 26.47 -5.55 15.19
N SER A 3 26.98 -4.48 14.59
CA SER A 3 26.28 -3.46 13.82
C SER A 3 25.61 -4.05 12.57
N PHE A 4 24.36 -3.66 12.32
CA PHE A 4 23.66 -3.96 11.08
C PHE A 4 24.30 -3.17 9.93
N GLY A 5 24.86 -3.90 8.97
CA GLY A 5 25.45 -3.36 7.75
C GLY A 5 24.39 -2.70 6.87
N LEU A 6 24.56 -1.40 6.65
CA LEU A 6 23.72 -0.56 5.79
C LEU A 6 24.11 -0.65 4.30
N GLU A 7 24.97 -1.58 3.90
CA GLU A 7 25.63 -1.57 2.58
C GLU A 7 25.18 -2.68 1.60
N GLU A 8 24.28 -3.59 1.98
CA GLU A 8 23.88 -4.71 1.13
C GLU A 8 22.45 -4.56 0.55
N MET A 9 22.10 -3.37 0.07
CA MET A 9 20.77 -3.12 -0.56
C MET A 9 20.82 -2.47 -1.94
N MET A 10 22.00 -2.38 -2.57
CA MET A 10 22.18 -1.76 -3.90
C MET A 10 22.69 -2.71 -4.98
N ARG A 11 22.38 -4.00 -4.89
CA ARG A 11 22.72 -4.95 -5.96
C ARG A 11 21.60 -5.97 -6.12
N HIS A 12 20.61 -5.66 -6.94
CA HIS A 12 19.91 -6.57 -7.85
C HIS A 12 18.85 -5.77 -8.58
N GLY A 13 19.31 -5.11 -9.65
CA GLY A 13 18.45 -4.43 -10.60
C GLY A 13 17.63 -5.40 -11.44
N ALA A 14 16.48 -4.90 -11.86
CA ALA A 14 15.86 -5.13 -13.16
C ALA A 14 15.74 -6.58 -13.65
N SER A 15 14.68 -7.27 -13.23
CA SER A 15 13.92 -8.14 -14.14
C SER A 15 12.55 -8.49 -13.52
N ALA A 16 11.52 -8.51 -14.36
CA ALA A 16 10.14 -8.95 -14.10
C ALA A 16 9.19 -7.99 -13.34
N PHE A 17 9.01 -6.77 -13.88
CA PHE A 17 7.74 -6.02 -13.79
C PHE A 17 6.79 -6.39 -14.95
N GLN A 18 6.78 -7.66 -15.38
CA GLN A 18 5.84 -8.15 -16.40
C GLN A 18 4.76 -8.97 -15.71
N GLY A 19 3.85 -8.27 -15.03
CA GLY A 19 2.54 -8.81 -14.68
C GLY A 19 1.54 -7.98 -15.48
N ASP A 20 0.96 -8.61 -16.49
CA ASP A 20 -0.17 -8.17 -17.32
C ASP A 20 -1.07 -7.14 -16.61
N ILE A 21 -0.78 -5.85 -16.82
CA ILE A 21 -1.69 -4.75 -16.51
C ILE A 21 -2.43 -4.52 -17.82
N SER A 22 -3.52 -5.26 -18.02
CA SER A 22 -4.64 -4.70 -18.76
C SER A 22 -4.88 -3.31 -18.16
N GLY A 23 -4.81 -2.27 -19.01
CA GLY A 23 -4.97 -0.86 -18.64
C GLY A 23 -6.38 -0.53 -18.16
N ALA A 24 -6.89 -1.28 -17.19
CA ALA A 24 -8.07 -0.96 -16.43
C ALA A 24 -7.69 0.17 -15.48
N GLU A 25 -8.20 1.36 -15.79
CA GLU A 25 -8.18 2.49 -14.87
C GLU A 25 -8.74 2.03 -13.53
N THR A 26 -7.91 2.05 -12.49
CA THR A 26 -8.40 1.71 -11.15
C THR A 26 -9.15 2.92 -10.63
N PRO A 27 -10.47 2.83 -10.37
CA PRO A 27 -11.23 3.97 -9.90
C PRO A 27 -10.74 4.43 -8.53
N ALA A 28 -10.93 5.71 -8.22
CA ALA A 28 -10.62 6.22 -6.89
C ALA A 28 -11.45 5.48 -5.83
N PRO A 29 -10.90 5.21 -4.64
CA PRO A 29 -11.67 4.53 -3.59
C PRO A 29 -12.82 5.41 -3.11
N GLU A 30 -14.02 4.82 -3.07
CA GLU A 30 -15.24 5.49 -2.60
C GLU A 30 -15.44 5.35 -1.08
N THR A 31 -14.73 4.40 -0.45
CA THR A 31 -14.90 4.06 0.97
C THR A 31 -13.58 4.00 1.71
N ALA A 32 -13.64 4.24 3.02
CA ALA A 32 -12.50 4.12 3.92
C ALA A 32 -11.91 2.70 3.93
N ASP A 33 -12.76 1.69 3.82
CA ASP A 33 -12.35 0.28 3.72
C ASP A 33 -11.57 0.01 2.43
N ALA A 34 -12.07 0.47 1.27
CA ALA A 34 -11.37 0.32 0.00
C ALA A 34 -10.01 1.04 0.01
N PHE A 35 -9.98 2.26 0.57
CA PHE A 35 -8.74 3.00 0.76
C PHE A 35 -7.73 2.22 1.61
N ALA A 36 -8.13 1.76 2.81
CA ALA A 36 -7.27 1.01 3.70
C ALA A 36 -6.78 -0.31 3.06
N GLN A 37 -7.65 -1.01 2.32
CA GLN A 37 -7.28 -2.22 1.60
C GLN A 37 -6.15 -1.97 0.59
N HIS A 38 -6.21 -0.89 -0.20
CA HIS A 38 -5.14 -0.54 -1.14
C HIS A 38 -3.82 -0.20 -0.45
N VAL A 39 -3.87 0.49 0.70
CA VAL A 39 -2.67 0.78 1.51
C VAL A 39 -2.06 -0.52 2.03
N ILE A 40 -2.87 -1.38 2.63
CA ILE A 40 -2.42 -2.65 3.22
C ILE A 40 -1.88 -3.59 2.15
N GLU A 41 -2.56 -3.71 1.00
CA GLU A 41 -2.09 -4.49 -0.13
C GLU A 41 -0.72 -3.99 -0.61
N THR A 42 -0.52 -2.68 -0.66
CA THR A 42 0.76 -2.08 -1.02
C THR A 42 1.87 -2.46 -0.02
N ILE A 43 1.58 -2.44 1.28
CA ILE A 43 2.54 -2.89 2.32
C ILE A 43 2.86 -4.38 2.18
N CYS A 44 1.86 -5.20 1.89
CA CYS A 44 2.03 -6.65 1.69
C CYS A 44 2.84 -7.00 0.44
N HIS A 45 2.75 -6.22 -0.63
CA HIS A 45 3.52 -6.41 -1.85
C HIS A 45 4.93 -5.80 -1.79
N ALA A 46 5.26 -5.03 -0.74
CA ALA A 46 6.58 -4.43 -0.62
C ALA A 46 7.66 -5.50 -0.42
N SER A 47 8.60 -5.57 -1.37
CA SER A 47 9.80 -6.42 -1.35
C SER A 47 9.54 -7.92 -1.44
N VAL A 48 8.40 -8.34 -2.01
CA VAL A 48 8.06 -9.76 -2.22
C VAL A 48 7.47 -9.98 -3.62
N THR A 49 7.39 -11.24 -4.05
CA THR A 49 6.73 -11.58 -5.31
C THR A 49 5.22 -11.32 -5.24
N PRO A 50 4.54 -11.07 -6.38
CA PRO A 50 3.09 -10.81 -6.39
C PRO A 50 2.25 -11.90 -5.71
N ALA A 51 2.63 -13.16 -5.88
CA ALA A 51 1.94 -14.30 -5.27
C ALA A 51 2.04 -14.30 -3.73
N ILE A 52 3.24 -14.01 -3.20
CA ILE A 52 3.45 -13.93 -1.75
C ILE A 52 2.76 -12.71 -1.15
N GLY A 53 2.82 -11.56 -1.84
CA GLY A 53 2.12 -10.34 -1.44
C GLY A 53 0.62 -10.57 -1.33
N ARG A 54 0.00 -11.16 -2.37
CA ARG A 54 -1.44 -11.46 -2.41
C ARG A 54 -1.86 -12.40 -1.28
N ARG A 55 -1.14 -13.51 -1.10
CA ARG A 55 -1.43 -14.46 -0.01
C ARG A 55 -1.32 -13.81 1.38
N THR A 56 -0.35 -12.91 1.56
CA THR A 56 -0.17 -12.18 2.82
C THR A 56 -1.31 -11.20 3.05
N PHE A 57 -1.71 -10.46 2.01
CA PHE A 57 -2.85 -9.55 2.04
C PHE A 57 -4.15 -10.27 2.43
N GLU A 58 -4.50 -11.36 1.73
CA GLU A 58 -5.71 -12.14 2.00
C GLU A 58 -5.77 -12.64 3.45
N ARG A 59 -4.63 -13.08 4.00
CA ARG A 59 -4.55 -13.50 5.41
C ARG A 59 -4.75 -12.35 6.38
N CYS A 60 -4.18 -11.18 6.09
CA CYS A 60 -4.38 -9.98 6.90
C CYS A 60 -5.85 -9.54 6.86
N MET A 61 -6.48 -9.49 5.68
CA MET A 61 -7.90 -9.13 5.53
C MET A 61 -8.81 -10.08 6.29
N ARG A 62 -8.54 -11.38 6.23
CA ARG A 62 -9.29 -12.37 7.02
C ARG A 62 -9.14 -12.13 8.52
N ALA A 63 -7.93 -11.87 9.02
CA ALA A 63 -7.73 -11.60 10.44
C ALA A 63 -8.47 -10.33 10.88
N LEU A 64 -8.32 -9.25 10.11
CA LEU A 64 -8.95 -7.96 10.40
C LEU A 64 -10.47 -8.00 10.31
N SER A 65 -11.07 -8.79 9.41
CA SER A 65 -12.52 -8.97 9.31
C SER A 65 -13.11 -9.67 10.54
N PHE A 66 -12.31 -10.47 11.25
CA PHE A 66 -12.70 -11.09 12.52
C PHE A 66 -12.34 -10.22 13.74
N GLY A 67 -11.94 -8.96 13.55
CA GLY A 67 -11.52 -8.08 14.64
C GLY A 67 -10.19 -8.48 15.28
N SER A 68 -9.40 -9.33 14.62
CA SER A 68 -8.08 -9.78 15.09
C SER A 68 -6.94 -8.94 14.51
N THR A 69 -5.73 -9.12 15.04
CA THR A 69 -4.52 -8.44 14.54
C THR A 69 -3.99 -9.05 13.23
N ALA A 70 -3.45 -8.19 12.37
CA ALA A 70 -2.72 -8.56 11.16
C ALA A 70 -1.47 -9.42 11.45
N ARG A 71 -0.99 -9.51 12.70
CA ARG A 71 0.10 -10.42 13.09
C ARG A 71 -0.20 -11.89 12.78
N LEU A 72 -1.48 -12.28 12.76
CA LEU A 72 -1.89 -13.64 12.38
C LEU A 72 -1.64 -13.92 10.89
N GLY A 73 -1.62 -12.89 10.04
CA GLY A 73 -1.37 -12.99 8.60
C GLY A 73 0.05 -12.58 8.18
N PHE A 74 0.74 -11.77 8.98
CA PHE A 74 2.03 -11.16 8.66
C PHE A 74 3.05 -11.36 9.79
N ARG A 75 4.13 -12.11 9.51
CA ARG A 75 5.15 -12.46 10.52
C ARG A 75 6.06 -11.29 10.97
N HIS A 76 6.16 -10.23 10.17
CA HIS A 76 6.94 -9.04 10.48
C HIS A 76 6.16 -8.11 11.45
N PRO A 77 6.58 -7.99 12.73
CA PRO A 77 5.78 -7.37 13.77
C PRO A 77 5.48 -5.90 13.52
N ALA A 78 6.48 -5.12 13.06
CA ALA A 78 6.31 -3.69 12.82
C ALA A 78 5.47 -3.37 11.57
N LYS A 79 5.41 -4.27 10.57
CA LYS A 79 4.50 -4.12 9.42
C LYS A 79 3.08 -4.50 9.80
N ALA A 80 2.92 -5.55 10.61
CA ALA A 80 1.62 -5.94 11.13
C ALA A 80 1.00 -4.83 12.01
N GLU A 81 1.80 -4.20 12.87
CA GLU A 81 1.35 -3.05 13.68
C GLU A 81 0.89 -1.89 12.80
N ALA A 82 1.64 -1.55 11.75
CA ALA A 82 1.22 -0.52 10.81
C ALA A 82 -0.11 -0.86 10.11
N ILE A 83 -0.29 -2.12 9.71
CA ILE A 83 -1.55 -2.61 9.12
C ILE A 83 -2.71 -2.46 10.13
N ASP A 84 -2.49 -2.83 11.39
CA ASP A 84 -3.50 -2.70 12.45
C ASP A 84 -3.88 -1.23 12.68
N VAL A 85 -2.89 -0.32 12.69
CA VAL A 85 -3.12 1.14 12.80
C VAL A 85 -3.93 1.66 11.61
N ILE A 86 -3.52 1.31 10.38
CA ILE A 86 -4.23 1.71 9.15
C ILE A 86 -5.67 1.23 9.17
N TRP A 87 -5.90 -0.04 9.55
CA TRP A 87 -7.24 -0.61 9.59
C TRP A 87 -8.11 0.06 10.66
N ARG A 88 -7.57 0.29 11.86
CA ARG A 88 -8.28 0.93 12.96
C ARG A 88 -8.63 2.39 12.64
N GLU A 89 -7.73 3.12 11.98
CA GLU A 89 -7.86 4.55 11.73
C GLU A 89 -8.35 4.87 10.30
N ARG A 90 -8.81 3.87 9.54
CA ARG A 90 -9.17 3.98 8.12
C ARG A 90 -10.12 5.15 7.81
N GLU A 91 -11.13 5.38 8.66
CA GLU A 91 -12.08 6.49 8.53
C GLU A 91 -11.36 7.85 8.57
N ARG A 92 -10.52 8.06 9.58
CA ARG A 92 -9.72 9.28 9.75
C ARG A 92 -8.75 9.46 8.59
N LEU A 93 -8.01 8.42 8.25
CA LEU A 93 -7.01 8.45 7.17
C LEU A 93 -7.67 8.72 5.81
N PHE A 94 -8.85 8.16 5.56
CA PHE A 94 -9.57 8.40 4.31
C PHE A 94 -10.16 9.82 4.23
N ALA A 95 -10.64 10.37 5.35
CA ALA A 95 -11.07 11.76 5.42
C ALA A 95 -9.89 12.73 5.17
N GLU A 96 -8.74 12.50 5.81
CA GLU A 96 -7.51 13.28 5.58
C GLU A 96 -7.01 13.14 4.14
N TYR A 97 -7.01 11.91 3.59
CA TYR A 97 -6.70 11.65 2.19
C TYR A 97 -7.59 12.47 1.27
N THR A 98 -8.91 12.45 1.50
CA THR A 98 -9.90 13.14 0.66
C THR A 98 -9.77 14.65 0.74
N ALA A 99 -9.51 15.19 1.92
CA ALA A 99 -9.30 16.62 2.14
C ALA A 99 -7.94 17.13 1.64
N SER A 100 -6.92 16.27 1.51
CA SER A 100 -5.58 16.71 1.12
C SER A 100 -5.56 17.23 -0.33
N PRO A 101 -5.02 18.43 -0.59
CA PRO A 101 -4.81 18.94 -1.96
C PRO A 101 -3.65 18.23 -2.66
N ASP A 102 -2.65 17.78 -1.90
CA ASP A 102 -1.52 17.01 -2.40
C ASP A 102 -1.61 15.57 -1.89
N LYS A 103 -2.22 14.72 -2.72
CA LYS A 103 -2.44 13.30 -2.40
C LYS A 103 -1.10 12.57 -2.24
N LEU A 104 -0.11 12.83 -3.10
CA LEU A 104 1.17 12.13 -3.04
C LEU A 104 1.96 12.47 -1.78
N ARG A 105 1.91 13.72 -1.34
CA ARG A 105 2.49 14.14 -0.06
C ARG A 105 1.79 13.47 1.11
N PHE A 106 0.46 13.39 1.10
CA PHE A 106 -0.28 12.66 2.13
C PHE A 106 0.09 11.17 2.14
N LEU A 107 0.13 10.48 1.00
CA LEU A 107 0.49 9.06 0.98
C LEU A 107 1.88 8.79 1.56
N ALA A 108 2.82 9.73 1.44
CA ALA A 108 4.15 9.61 2.02
C ALA A 108 4.20 9.77 3.55
N THR A 109 3.11 10.19 4.21
CA THR A 109 3.01 10.24 5.68
C THR A 109 2.56 8.92 6.28
N LEU A 110 1.99 8.02 5.47
CA LEU A 110 1.48 6.74 5.92
C LEU A 110 2.62 5.82 6.36
N PRO A 111 2.42 5.02 7.44
CA PRO A 111 3.45 4.14 7.94
C PRO A 111 3.83 3.10 6.86
N TRP A 112 5.14 2.87 6.69
CA TRP A 112 5.72 1.95 5.70
C TRP A 112 5.48 2.32 4.23
N ILE A 113 4.98 3.52 3.93
CA ILE A 113 4.89 4.03 2.57
C ILE A 113 6.08 4.95 2.28
N GLY A 114 7.10 4.38 1.63
CA GLY A 114 8.31 5.10 1.24
C GLY A 114 8.23 5.81 -0.12
N PRO A 115 9.35 6.42 -0.57
CA PRO A 115 9.43 7.21 -1.81
C PRO A 115 9.01 6.45 -3.08
N VAL A 116 9.30 5.15 -3.16
CA VAL A 116 8.90 4.30 -4.29
C VAL A 116 7.47 3.79 -4.09
N THR A 117 7.17 3.31 -2.89
CA THR A 117 5.90 2.67 -2.54
C THR A 117 4.71 3.61 -2.71
N LYS A 118 4.87 4.91 -2.44
CA LYS A 118 3.81 5.92 -2.64
C LYS A 118 3.30 5.98 -4.08
N HIS A 119 4.17 5.76 -5.07
CA HIS A 119 3.78 5.79 -6.49
C HIS A 119 3.02 4.53 -6.90
N THR A 120 3.36 3.38 -6.30
CA THR A 120 2.57 2.15 -6.45
C THR A 120 1.19 2.30 -5.82
N LEU A 121 1.12 2.87 -4.63
CA LEU A 121 -0.16 3.17 -3.97
C LEU A 121 -0.99 4.17 -4.78
N ALA A 122 -0.37 5.24 -5.29
CA ALA A 122 -1.05 6.24 -6.10
C ALA A 122 -1.68 5.66 -7.38
N ARG A 123 -0.99 4.70 -8.03
CA ARG A 123 -1.57 3.95 -9.17
C ARG A 123 -2.78 3.14 -8.76
N ARG A 124 -2.71 2.41 -7.63
CA ARG A 124 -3.83 1.63 -7.10
C ARG A 124 -5.02 2.48 -6.67
N LEU A 125 -4.77 3.73 -6.29
CA LEU A 125 -5.82 4.69 -5.90
C LEU A 125 -6.37 5.50 -7.09
N GLY A 126 -5.97 5.20 -8.32
CA GLY A 126 -6.48 5.90 -9.51
C GLY A 126 -6.00 7.35 -9.67
N ILE A 127 -5.02 7.81 -8.88
CA ILE A 127 -4.59 9.21 -8.87
C ILE A 127 -4.12 9.64 -10.27
N TYR A 128 -3.40 8.76 -10.97
CA TYR A 128 -2.87 9.08 -12.30
C TYR A 128 -3.94 9.01 -13.40
N ALA A 129 -4.99 8.21 -13.25
CA ALA A 129 -6.11 8.16 -14.18
C ALA A 129 -6.96 9.45 -14.09
N ALA A 130 -7.27 9.89 -12.85
CA ALA A 130 -7.99 11.14 -12.61
C ALA A 130 -7.27 12.41 -13.13
N HIS A 131 -5.93 12.39 -13.19
CA HIS A 131 -5.16 13.47 -13.79
C HIS A 131 -5.19 13.47 -15.32
N GLY A 132 -5.36 12.30 -15.96
CA GLY A 132 -5.49 12.18 -17.41
C GLY A 132 -6.79 12.78 -17.93
N GLU A 133 -7.92 12.51 -17.26
CA GLU A 133 -9.22 13.06 -17.66
C GLU A 133 -9.30 14.58 -17.52
N ARG A 134 -8.69 15.16 -16.47
CA ARG A 134 -8.68 16.62 -16.24
C ARG A 134 -7.82 17.40 -17.23
N ALA A 135 -6.87 16.76 -17.91
CA ALA A 135 -5.96 17.42 -18.85
C ALA A 135 -6.50 17.47 -20.30
N VAL A 136 -7.64 16.81 -20.57
CA VAL A 136 -8.26 16.72 -21.90
C VAL A 136 -9.55 17.57 -22.00
N ALA A 137 -9.91 18.27 -20.93
CA ALA A 137 -11.11 19.13 -20.85
C ALA A 137 -10.79 20.62 -21.11
#